data_AF-A0A5B6V8V8-F1
#
_entry.id   AF-A0A5B6V8V8-F1
#
_cell.length_a   1.000
_cell.length_b   1.000
_cell.length_c   1.000
_cell.angle_alpha   90.00
_cell.angle_beta   90.00
_cell.angle_gamma   90.00
#
_symmetry.space_group_name_H-M   'P 1'
#
loop_
_entity.id
_entity.type
_entity.pdbx_description
1 polymer ?
#
loop_
_entity_poly.entity_id
_entity_poly.type
_entity_poly.pdbx_seq_one_letter_code
_entity_poly.pdbx_strand_id
1 'polypeptide(L)'
;MAASPLNVQPSFHARSNSLPSRQHPITSQIDENLNRLRASQSASTSSIGRELTCLQDLYDYVDMLLQLPLTQQSLAQEQQRKSVEQLLDASLNSNKRPLNLE
;
A
#
# COMPACT_ATOMS: atom_id res chain seq x y z
N MET A 1 38.48 53.71 2.52
CA MET A 1 37.25 52.91 2.69
C MET A 1 37.62 51.46 2.42
N ALA A 2 37.59 50.59 3.43
CA ALA A 2 37.99 49.19 3.30
C ALA A 2 36.75 48.32 3.08
N ALA A 3 36.73 47.52 2.00
CA ALA A 3 35.64 46.61 1.70
C ALA A 3 35.78 45.34 2.54
N SER A 4 34.73 45.00 3.30
CA SER A 4 34.69 43.75 4.05
C SER A 4 34.46 42.57 3.10
N PRO A 5 35.20 41.45 3.26
CA PRO A 5 34.98 40.27 2.44
C PRO A 5 33.65 39.61 2.81
N LEU A 6 32.82 39.34 1.80
CA LEU A 6 31.59 38.55 1.96
C LEU A 6 31.99 37.10 2.27
N ASN A 7 31.67 36.66 3.48
CA ASN A 7 31.76 35.26 3.89
C ASN A 7 30.71 34.44 3.14
N VAL A 8 31.07 33.94 1.96
CA VAL A 8 30.22 33.02 1.19
C VAL A 8 30.45 31.63 1.76
N GLN A 9 29.75 31.30 2.85
CA GLN A 9 29.68 29.90 3.28
C GLN A 9 28.95 29.11 2.20
N PRO A 10 29.58 28.07 1.60
CA PRO A 10 28.86 27.17 0.73
C PRO A 10 27.84 26.42 1.58
N SER A 11 26.55 26.66 1.33
CA SER A 11 25.49 25.87 1.94
C SER A 11 25.56 24.45 1.35
N PHE A 12 26.05 23.51 2.15
CA PHE A 12 25.97 22.09 1.80
C PHE A 12 24.50 21.65 1.93
N HIS A 13 23.71 21.93 0.90
CA HIS A 13 22.38 21.35 0.75
C HIS A 13 22.54 19.86 0.43
N ALA A 14 22.56 19.02 1.48
CA ALA A 14 22.35 17.59 1.35
C ALA A 14 20.92 17.38 0.82
N ARG A 15 20.77 17.31 -0.50
CA ARG A 15 19.52 16.91 -1.14
C ARG A 15 19.44 15.39 -1.05
N SER A 16 18.52 14.90 -0.21
CA SER A 16 18.18 13.48 -0.14
C SER A 16 17.65 13.04 -1.50
N ASN A 17 18.43 12.27 -2.25
CA ASN A 17 17.95 11.63 -3.46
C ASN A 17 17.16 10.39 -3.02
N SER A 18 15.84 10.50 -2.92
CA SER A 18 14.99 9.31 -2.78
C SER A 18 15.15 8.48 -4.05
N LEU A 19 15.71 7.28 -3.91
CA LEU A 19 15.70 6.31 -5.00
C LEU A 19 14.24 5.90 -5.25
N PRO A 20 13.85 5.65 -6.52
CA PRO A 20 12.52 5.14 -6.81
C PRO A 20 12.30 3.86 -5.99
N SER A 21 11.18 3.82 -5.26
CA SER A 21 10.82 2.64 -4.48
C SER A 21 10.63 1.48 -5.45
N ARG A 22 11.54 0.51 -5.43
CA ARG A 22 11.45 -0.65 -6.32
C ARG A 22 10.22 -1.45 -5.90
N GLN A 23 9.31 -1.71 -6.84
CA GLN A 23 8.19 -2.60 -6.60
C GLN A 23 8.73 -3.96 -6.11
N HIS A 24 8.10 -4.51 -5.07
CA HIS A 24 8.54 -5.77 -4.49
C HIS A 24 8.46 -6.88 -5.56
N PRO A 25 9.46 -7.77 -5.69
CA PRO A 25 9.46 -8.80 -6.73
C PRO A 25 8.16 -9.61 -6.83
N ILE A 26 7.49 -9.80 -5.69
CA ILE A 26 6.21 -10.52 -5.59
C ILE A 26 5.07 -9.85 -6.36
N THR A 27 5.01 -8.51 -6.39
CA THR A 27 3.92 -7.80 -7.07
C THR A 27 4.06 -7.99 -8.58
N SER A 28 5.28 -7.96 -9.09
CA SER A 28 5.57 -8.26 -10.49
C SER A 28 5.18 -9.70 -10.86
N GLN A 29 5.37 -10.67 -9.96
CA GLN A 29 5.00 -12.07 -10.21
C GLN A 29 3.48 -12.26 -10.26
N ILE A 30 2.74 -11.57 -9.39
CA ILE A 30 1.27 -11.55 -9.40
C ILE A 30 0.76 -10.96 -10.72
N ASP A 31 1.29 -9.80 -11.13
CA ASP A 31 0.90 -9.14 -12.39
C ASP A 31 1.18 -10.01 -13.62
N GLU A 32 2.35 -10.64 -13.68
CA GLU A 32 2.72 -11.58 -14.75
C GLU A 32 1.74 -12.76 -14.82
N ASN A 33 1.40 -13.34 -13.66
CA ASN A 33 0.48 -14.47 -13.58
C ASN A 33 -0.94 -14.09 -14.03
N LEU A 34 -1.44 -12.92 -13.59
CA LEU A 34 -2.72 -12.39 -14.03
C LEU A 34 -2.77 -12.14 -15.53
N ASN A 35 -1.69 -11.60 -16.11
CA ASN A 35 -1.58 -11.40 -17.56
C ASN A 35 -1.60 -12.73 -18.32
N ARG A 36 -0.88 -13.74 -17.82
CA ARG A 36 -0.91 -15.10 -18.38
C ARG A 36 -2.31 -15.71 -18.32
N LEU A 37 -3.01 -15.58 -17.20
CA LEU A 37 -4.37 -16.10 -17.03
C LEU A 37 -5.39 -15.39 -17.95
N ARG A 38 -5.24 -14.08 -18.16
CA ARG A 38 -6.07 -13.32 -19.12
C ARG A 38 -5.80 -13.76 -20.55
N ALA A 39 -4.54 -13.97 -20.91
CA ALA A 39 -4.14 -14.44 -22.23
C ALA A 39 -4.64 -15.86 -22.50
N SER A 40 -4.61 -16.76 -21.50
CA SER A 40 -5.13 -18.12 -21.68
C SER A 40 -6.63 -18.12 -21.92
N GLN A 41 -7.41 -17.34 -21.17
CA GLN A 41 -8.87 -17.24 -21.38
C GLN A 41 -9.24 -16.70 -22.77
N SER A 42 -8.39 -15.85 -23.35
CA SER A 42 -8.62 -15.29 -24.69
C SER A 42 -8.25 -16.25 -25.82
N ALA A 43 -7.48 -17.31 -25.53
CA ALA A 43 -7.05 -18.29 -26.51
C ALA A 43 -8.03 -19.46 -26.59
N SER A 44 -8.53 -19.79 -27.77
CA SER A 44 -9.46 -20.92 -27.99
C SER A 44 -8.85 -22.32 -27.74
N THR A 45 -7.57 -22.39 -27.36
CA THR A 45 -6.84 -23.64 -27.07
C THR A 45 -6.46 -23.76 -25.59
N SER A 46 -7.11 -23.02 -24.68
CA SER A 46 -6.84 -23.17 -23.25
C SER A 46 -7.30 -24.54 -22.75
N SER A 47 -6.49 -25.14 -21.88
CA SER A 47 -6.84 -26.36 -21.19
C SER A 47 -7.14 -26.02 -19.75
N ILE A 48 -8.25 -26.54 -19.22
CA ILE A 48 -8.70 -26.34 -17.83
C ILE A 48 -7.56 -26.62 -16.84
N GLY A 49 -6.72 -27.64 -17.08
CA GLY A 49 -5.59 -27.95 -16.20
C GLY A 49 -4.55 -26.82 -16.12
N ARG A 50 -4.29 -26.11 -17.23
CA ARG A 50 -3.36 -24.98 -17.26
C ARG A 50 -3.93 -23.77 -16.52
N GLU A 51 -5.23 -23.53 -16.64
CA GLU A 51 -5.91 -22.44 -15.93
C GLU A 51 -5.90 -22.69 -14.42
N LEU A 52 -6.21 -23.91 -13.98
CA LEU A 52 -6.14 -24.31 -12.57
C LEU A 52 -4.73 -24.18 -11.99
N THR A 53 -3.70 -24.55 -12.75
CA THR A 53 -2.30 -24.38 -12.32
C THR A 53 -1.96 -22.90 -12.17
N CYS A 54 -2.37 -22.07 -13.13
CA CYS A 54 -2.13 -20.62 -13.07
C CYS A 54 -2.82 -19.99 -11.84
N LEU A 55 -4.04 -20.43 -11.53
CA LEU A 55 -4.78 -20.01 -10.33
C LEU A 55 -4.11 -20.44 -9.04
N GLN A 56 -3.57 -21.66 -8.98
CA GLN A 56 -2.81 -22.13 -7.82
C GLN A 56 -1.56 -21.27 -7.60
N ASP A 57 -0.77 -21.05 -8.66
CA ASP A 57 0.42 -20.18 -8.59
C ASP A 57 0.04 -18.77 -8.09
N LEU A 58 -1.06 -18.20 -8.60
CA LEU A 58 -1.54 -16.89 -8.17
C LEU A 58 -1.90 -16.87 -6.69
N TYR A 59 -2.59 -17.91 -6.21
CA TYR A 59 -2.94 -18.06 -4.80
C TYR A 59 -1.69 -18.07 -3.93
N ASP A 60 -0.67 -18.84 -4.30
CA ASP A 60 0.58 -18.94 -3.55
C ASP A 60 1.32 -17.58 -3.47
N TYR A 61 1.32 -16.81 -4.56
CA TYR A 61 1.91 -15.47 -4.56
C TYR A 61 1.13 -14.47 -3.70
N VAL A 62 -0.20 -14.53 -3.71
CA VAL A 62 -1.04 -13.67 -2.86
C VAL A 62 -0.87 -14.04 -1.39
N ASP A 63 -0.82 -15.33 -1.08
CA ASP A 63 -0.58 -15.80 0.30
C ASP A 63 0.79 -15.33 0.80
N MET A 64 1.84 -15.48 -0.01
CA MET A 64 3.16 -14.95 0.32
C MET A 64 3.13 -13.42 0.50
N LEU A 65 2.37 -12.68 -0.32
CA LEU A 65 2.21 -11.22 -0.16
C LEU A 65 1.52 -10.85 1.16
N LEU A 66 0.52 -11.62 1.58
CA LEU A 66 -0.19 -11.42 2.85
C LEU A 66 0.71 -11.75 4.05
N GLN A 67 1.61 -12.73 3.92
CA GLN A 67 2.57 -13.08 4.96
C GLN A 67 3.69 -12.04 5.15
N LEU A 68 3.91 -11.11 4.19
CA LEU A 68 4.93 -10.08 4.35
C LEU A 68 4.68 -9.19 5.58
N PRO A 69 5.70 -8.93 6.42
CA PRO A 69 5.54 -8.12 7.63
C PRO A 69 4.96 -6.73 7.38
N LEU A 70 5.35 -6.11 6.26
CA LEU A 70 4.84 -4.79 5.87
C LEU A 70 3.35 -4.83 5.53
N THR A 71 2.89 -5.87 4.85
CA THR A 71 1.47 -6.06 4.53
C THR A 71 0.66 -6.27 5.80
N GLN A 72 1.14 -7.13 6.70
CA GLN A 72 0.49 -7.38 7.99
C GLN A 72 0.44 -6.11 8.86
N GLN A 73 1.53 -5.34 8.89
CA GLN A 73 1.58 -4.07 9.60
C GLN A 73 0.58 -3.06 9.03
N SER A 74 0.52 -2.94 7.70
CA SER A 74 -0.43 -2.04 7.04
C SER A 74 -1.89 -2.43 7.34
N LEU A 75 -2.19 -3.73 7.34
CA LEU A 75 -3.53 -4.22 7.65
C LEU A 75 -3.91 -3.96 9.11
N ALA A 76 -2.98 -4.19 10.04
CA ALA A 76 -3.19 -3.90 11.46
C ALA A 76 -3.40 -2.39 11.71
N GLN A 77 -2.62 -1.53 11.05
CA GLN A 77 -2.79 -0.08 11.13
C GLN A 77 -4.16 0.36 10.61
N GLU A 78 -4.62 -0.20 9.49
CA GLU A 78 -5.94 0.10 8.94
C GLU A 78 -7.06 -0.34 9.90
N GLN A 79 -6.92 -1.52 10.53
CA GLN A 79 -7.88 -1.99 11.53
C GLN A 79 -7.92 -1.06 12.75
N GLN A 80 -6.75 -0.64 13.24
CA GLN A 80 -6.65 0.31 14.35
C GLN A 80 -7.33 1.64 13.99
N ARG A 81 -7.09 2.15 12.78
CA ARG A 81 -7.69 3.39 12.28
C ARG A 81 -9.22 3.31 12.29
N LYS A 82 -9.79 2.22 11.77
CA LYS A 82 -11.24 1.99 11.77
C LYS A 82 -11.82 1.95 13.19
N SER A 83 -11.14 1.28 14.12
CA SER A 83 -11.59 1.25 15.52
C SER A 83 -11.57 2.64 16.17
N VAL A 84 -10.55 3.45 15.88
CA VAL A 84 -10.48 4.83 16.38
C VAL A 84 -11.59 5.70 15.77
N GLU A 85 -11.85 5.58 14.47
CA GLU A 85 -12.93 6.29 13.78
C GLU A 85 -14.30 5.96 14.37
N GLN A 86 -14.59 4.67 14.60
CA GLN A 86 -15.84 4.23 15.24
C GLN A 86 -16.00 4.79 16.66
N LEU A 87 -14.92 4.85 17.45
CA LEU A 87 -14.96 5.40 18.80
C LEU A 87 -15.22 6.91 18.79
N LEU A 88 -14.60 7.63 17.85
CA LEU A 88 -14.83 9.06 17.64
C LEU A 88 -16.29 9.31 17.22
N ASP A 89 -16.81 8.53 16.28
CA ASP A 89 -18.21 8.61 15.85
C ASP A 89 -19.17 8.35 17.01
N ALA A 90 -18.92 7.32 17.82
CA ALA A 90 -19.73 7.03 19.00
C ALA A 90 -19.71 8.19 20.00
N SER A 91 -18.56 8.82 20.19
CA SER A 91 -18.39 9.96 21.11
C SER A 91 -19.14 11.21 20.61
N LEU A 92 -19.03 11.52 19.32
CA LEU A 92 -19.70 12.67 18.70
C LEU A 92 -21.22 12.48 18.69
N ASN A 93 -21.69 11.26 18.43
CA ASN A 93 -23.11 10.94 18.43
C ASN A 93 -23.71 10.89 19.85
N SER A 94 -22.91 10.53 20.88
CA SER A 94 -23.34 10.51 22.28
C SER A 94 -23.51 11.90 22.91
N ASN A 95 -22.80 12.92 22.39
CA ASN A 95 -22.94 14.32 22.80
C ASN A 95 -24.18 15.00 22.20
N LYS A 96 -24.90 14.32 21.31
CA LYS A 96 -26.19 14.75 20.76
C LYS A 96 -27.34 14.28 21.66
N ARG A 97 -27.23 14.50 22.99
CA ARG A 97 -28.43 14.42 23.83
C ARG A 97 -29.30 15.63 23.48
N PRO A 98 -30.54 15.46 22.99
CA PRO A 98 -31.47 16.58 23.00
C PRO A 98 -31.69 16.94 24.47
N LEU A 99 -31.23 18.13 24.85
CA LEU A 99 -31.71 18.81 26.05
C LEU A 99 -33.19 19.15 25.80
N ASN A 100 -34.08 18.17 25.93
CA ASN A 100 -35.48 18.48 26.20
C ASN A 100 -35.53 18.94 27.65
N LEU A 101 -35.37 20.25 27.85
CA LEU A 101 -36.09 20.96 28.89
C LEU A 101 -37.55 20.98 28.43
N GLU A 102 -38.40 20.31 29.21
CA GLU A 102 -39.73 20.71 29.70
C GLU A 102 -40.64 19.48 29.87
#